data_AF-A0A9D1DUF7-F1
#
_entry.id   AF-A0A9D1DUF7-F1
#
_cell.length_a   1.000
_cell.length_b   1.000
_cell.length_c   1.000
_cell.angle_alpha   90.00
_cell.angle_beta   90.00
_cell.angle_gamma   90.00
#
_symmetry.space_group_name_H-M   'P 1'
#
loop_
_entity.id
_entity.type
_entity.pdbx_description
1 polymer ?
#
loop_
_entity_poly.entity_id
_entity_poly.type
_entity_poly.pdbx_seq_one_letter_code
_entity_poly.pdbx_strand_id
1 'polypeptide(L)'
;MEEILKNKEYCKNCGGYCCKKSGCDYYPEDFKDLSFNGLTNILSQGNISIVSFLDFERLPNGKLTYTPFLYLRARNIDRDIVDLVSIKKTCSMLKEDGCYYDIEHRPSGGVNLIPASNRLNCHSKENHLEHIKQWGRYQKVLSKFVRKYCGMSLEDKLKEDIENLFYECLSGVLDTVPIEEQEDIKRMIPPLIQTAPIEYEKACNRYKEKKISKKLNYPSNKRK
;
A
#
# COMPACT_ATOMS: atom_id res chain seq x y z
N MET A 1 -17.48 7.01 24.32
CA MET A 1 -17.17 6.50 22.96
C MET A 1 -15.91 7.15 22.39
N GLU A 2 -15.78 8.49 22.40
CA GLU A 2 -14.54 9.18 22.00
C GLU A 2 -13.29 8.76 22.79
N GLU A 3 -13.45 8.46 24.08
CA GLU A 3 -12.35 8.06 24.96
C GLU A 3 -11.69 6.73 24.54
N ILE A 4 -12.47 5.79 23.98
CA ILE A 4 -11.97 4.50 23.49
C ILE A 4 -11.11 4.68 22.23
N LEU A 5 -11.46 5.62 21.35
CA LEU A 5 -10.70 5.91 20.12
C LEU A 5 -9.33 6.55 20.42
N LYS A 6 -9.24 7.29 21.54
CA LYS A 6 -7.99 7.89 22.05
C LYS A 6 -7.16 6.91 22.87
N ASN A 7 -7.72 5.79 23.30
CA ASN A 7 -7.05 4.83 24.17
C ASN A 7 -5.95 4.05 23.42
N LYS A 8 -4.70 4.52 23.58
CA LYS A 8 -3.51 3.87 23.01
C LYS A 8 -3.16 2.54 23.69
N GLU A 9 -3.75 2.19 24.83
CA GLU A 9 -3.45 0.94 25.56
C GLU A 9 -3.87 -0.29 24.76
N TYR A 10 -5.02 -0.27 24.07
CA TYR A 10 -5.43 -1.40 23.22
C TYR A 10 -4.44 -1.62 22.06
N CYS A 11 -3.96 -0.54 21.44
CA CYS A 11 -2.94 -0.61 20.41
C CYS A 11 -1.60 -1.11 20.96
N LYS A 12 -1.23 -0.69 22.17
CA LYS A 12 -0.02 -1.17 22.86
C LYS A 12 -0.13 -2.67 23.18
N ASN A 13 -1.28 -3.13 23.66
CA ASN A 13 -1.53 -4.53 23.99
C ASN A 13 -1.44 -5.45 22.77
N CYS A 14 -1.90 -5.00 21.59
CA CYS A 14 -1.73 -5.75 20.34
C CYS A 14 -0.39 -5.46 19.61
N GLY A 15 0.48 -4.64 20.21
CA GLY A 15 1.79 -4.29 19.68
C GLY A 15 1.74 -3.57 18.33
N GLY A 16 0.70 -2.76 18.08
CA GLY A 16 0.54 -2.00 16.83
C GLY A 16 0.29 -2.87 15.61
N TYR A 17 -0.44 -3.98 15.76
CA TYR A 17 -0.62 -5.00 14.73
C TYR A 17 -0.99 -4.45 13.34
N CYS A 18 -2.01 -3.58 13.27
CA CYS A 18 -2.43 -2.94 12.02
C CYS A 18 -1.32 -2.08 11.42
N CYS A 19 -0.62 -1.30 12.25
CA CYS A 19 0.49 -0.45 11.83
C CYS A 19 1.71 -1.25 11.35
N LYS A 20 1.91 -2.48 11.85
CA LYS A 20 2.94 -3.39 11.35
C LYS A 20 2.63 -3.92 9.94
N LYS A 21 1.34 -4.08 9.62
CA LYS A 21 0.86 -4.46 8.28
C LYS A 21 0.97 -3.30 7.29
N SER A 22 0.41 -2.13 7.62
CA SER A 22 0.42 -0.96 6.74
C SER A 22 0.09 0.34 7.48
N GLY A 23 0.38 1.48 6.85
CA GLY A 23 -0.16 2.76 7.27
C GLY A 23 -1.67 2.87 7.12
N CYS A 24 -2.27 3.80 7.87
CA CYS A 24 -3.69 4.12 7.80
C CYS A 24 -3.99 4.99 6.58
N ASP A 25 -5.18 4.83 6.02
CA ASP A 25 -5.61 5.59 4.86
C ASP A 25 -6.17 6.95 5.28
N TYR A 26 -5.88 7.97 4.48
CA TYR A 26 -6.46 9.29 4.66
C TYR A 26 -7.75 9.39 3.84
N TYR A 27 -8.75 10.05 4.42
CA TYR A 27 -9.95 10.47 3.73
C TYR A 27 -9.77 11.90 3.21
N PRO A 28 -10.55 12.35 2.20
CA PRO A 28 -10.44 13.72 1.70
C PRO A 28 -10.63 14.78 2.80
N GLU A 29 -11.49 14.51 3.78
CA GLU A 29 -11.77 15.40 4.93
C GLU A 29 -10.57 15.61 5.87
N ASP A 30 -9.54 14.76 5.81
CA ASP A 30 -8.30 14.97 6.57
C ASP A 30 -7.53 16.22 6.11
N PHE A 31 -7.89 16.78 4.95
CA PHE A 31 -7.14 17.85 4.31
C PHE A 31 -7.97 19.11 4.13
N LYS A 32 -7.42 20.24 4.59
CA LYS A 32 -8.01 21.58 4.41
C LYS A 32 -7.93 22.06 2.96
N ASP A 33 -6.89 21.66 2.24
CA ASP A 33 -6.66 22.07 0.85
C ASP A 33 -6.23 20.87 -0.01
N LEU A 34 -7.15 20.43 -0.87
CA LEU A 34 -6.94 19.36 -1.86
C LEU A 34 -6.62 19.90 -3.26
N SER A 35 -6.30 21.19 -3.39
CA SER A 35 -5.74 21.74 -4.61
C SER A 35 -4.38 21.10 -4.93
N PHE A 36 -3.91 21.29 -6.16
CA PHE A 36 -2.58 20.82 -6.55
C PHE A 36 -1.46 21.42 -5.67
N ASN A 37 -1.61 22.65 -5.19
CA ASN A 37 -0.61 23.28 -4.32
C ASN A 37 -0.70 22.71 -2.90
N GLY A 38 -1.90 22.57 -2.34
CA GLY A 38 -2.13 21.94 -1.04
C GLY A 38 -1.55 20.52 -0.99
N LEU A 39 -1.89 19.69 -1.96
CA LEU A 39 -1.37 18.33 -2.08
C LEU A 39 0.15 18.29 -2.33
N THR A 40 0.72 19.25 -3.06
CA THR A 40 2.18 19.34 -3.22
C THR A 40 2.85 19.55 -1.86
N ASN A 41 2.34 20.47 -1.05
CA ASN A 41 2.88 20.75 0.28
C ASN A 41 2.78 19.52 1.18
N ILE A 42 1.61 18.89 1.22
CA ILE A 42 1.36 17.69 2.03
C ILE A 42 2.28 16.53 1.64
N LEU A 43 2.40 16.21 0.34
CA LEU A 43 3.25 15.09 -0.12
C LEU A 43 4.74 15.37 0.11
N SER A 44 5.16 16.63 0.06
CA SER A 44 6.56 17.03 0.29
C SER A 44 7.04 16.78 1.72
N GLN A 45 6.13 16.65 2.69
CA GLN A 45 6.46 16.32 4.08
C GLN A 45 7.01 14.89 4.26
N GLY A 46 6.85 14.03 3.25
CA GLY A 46 7.43 12.68 3.27
C GLY A 46 6.66 11.63 4.07
N ASN A 47 5.52 11.99 4.66
CA ASN A 47 4.75 11.08 5.53
C ASN A 47 3.60 10.36 4.82
N ILE A 48 3.35 10.67 3.54
CA ILE A 48 2.17 10.23 2.80
C ILE A 48 2.57 9.68 1.45
N SER A 49 1.94 8.58 1.04
CA SER A 49 2.08 7.99 -0.28
C SER A 49 0.75 8.01 -1.02
N ILE A 50 0.83 8.22 -2.34
CA ILE A 50 -0.24 7.95 -3.29
C ILE A 50 -0.20 6.45 -3.57
N VAL A 51 -1.32 5.79 -3.27
CA VAL A 51 -1.48 4.34 -3.41
C VAL A 51 -2.72 4.04 -4.26
N SER A 52 -2.91 2.79 -4.64
CA SER A 52 -4.13 2.36 -5.33
C SER A 52 -4.74 1.10 -4.73
N PHE A 53 -6.03 0.91 -4.99
CA PHE A 53 -6.63 -0.42 -4.99
C PHE A 53 -7.05 -0.73 -6.43
N LEU A 54 -7.05 -2.01 -6.78
CA LEU A 54 -7.45 -2.48 -8.10
C LEU A 54 -8.90 -2.96 -8.03
N ASP A 55 -9.77 -2.27 -8.74
CA ASP A 55 -11.15 -2.72 -8.93
C ASP A 55 -11.19 -3.67 -10.13
N PHE A 56 -11.50 -4.95 -9.87
CA PHE A 56 -11.55 -5.98 -10.90
C PHE A 56 -12.99 -6.17 -11.38
N GLU A 57 -13.22 -5.97 -12.67
CA GLU A 57 -14.54 -6.08 -13.28
C GLU A 57 -14.52 -6.99 -14.50
N ARG A 58 -15.61 -7.73 -14.72
CA ARG A 58 -15.84 -8.46 -15.97
C ARG A 58 -16.62 -7.57 -16.93
N LEU A 59 -16.01 -7.30 -18.08
CA LEU A 59 -16.68 -6.64 -19.19
C LEU A 59 -17.79 -7.53 -19.78
N PRO A 60 -18.77 -6.97 -20.52
CA PRO A 60 -19.86 -7.74 -21.13
C PRO A 60 -19.41 -8.90 -22.02
N ASN A 61 -18.20 -8.84 -22.59
CA ASN A 61 -17.60 -9.91 -23.40
C ASN A 61 -16.90 -10.99 -22.56
N GLY A 62 -17.05 -10.97 -21.23
CA GLY A 62 -16.45 -11.93 -20.29
C GLY A 62 -14.98 -11.65 -19.94
N LYS A 63 -14.33 -10.69 -20.59
CA LYS A 63 -12.94 -10.29 -20.31
C LYS A 63 -12.86 -9.65 -18.92
N LEU A 64 -12.00 -10.18 -18.06
CA LEU A 64 -11.65 -9.54 -16.81
C LEU A 64 -10.71 -8.36 -17.10
N THR A 65 -10.93 -7.23 -16.44
CA THR A 65 -10.05 -6.06 -16.46
C THR A 65 -9.87 -5.53 -15.04
N TYR A 66 -8.90 -4.66 -14.82
CA TYR A 66 -8.79 -3.88 -13.59
C TYR A 66 -8.79 -2.39 -13.91
N THR A 67 -9.27 -1.60 -12.94
CA THR A 67 -9.15 -0.14 -12.93
C THR A 67 -8.48 0.28 -11.62
N PRO A 68 -7.36 1.04 -11.65
CA PRO A 68 -6.77 1.56 -10.43
C PRO A 68 -7.61 2.72 -9.88
N PHE A 69 -7.82 2.73 -8.57
CA PHE A 69 -8.42 3.84 -7.86
C PHE A 69 -7.42 4.42 -6.86
N LEU A 70 -7.03 5.68 -7.07
CA LEU A 70 -5.99 6.36 -6.31
C LEU A 70 -6.54 6.97 -5.01
N TYR A 71 -5.78 6.85 -3.93
CA TYR A 71 -6.04 7.50 -2.65
C TYR A 71 -4.72 7.73 -1.90
N LEU A 72 -4.79 8.36 -0.72
CA LEU A 72 -3.62 8.66 0.10
C LEU A 72 -3.55 7.74 1.33
N ARG A 73 -2.34 7.31 1.68
CA ARG A 73 -2.05 6.49 2.86
C ARG A 73 -0.84 7.02 3.61
N ALA A 74 -0.82 6.88 4.93
CA ALA A 74 0.40 7.10 5.72
C ALA A 74 1.52 6.20 5.21
N ARG A 75 2.65 6.79 4.84
CA ARG A 75 3.72 6.10 4.13
C ARG A 75 4.23 4.89 4.91
N ASN A 76 4.46 3.78 4.23
CA ASN A 76 5.15 2.63 4.80
C ASN A 76 6.67 2.85 4.79
N ILE A 77 7.39 2.23 5.71
CA ILE A 77 8.87 2.26 5.75
C ILE A 77 9.43 1.75 4.42
N ASP A 78 10.47 2.44 3.92
CA ASP A 78 11.14 2.16 2.64
C ASP A 78 10.20 2.12 1.42
N ARG A 79 9.16 2.97 1.41
CA ARG A 79 8.28 3.17 0.26
C ARG A 79 8.34 4.61 -0.24
N ASP A 80 8.09 4.78 -1.54
CA ASP A 80 8.15 6.07 -2.23
C ASP A 80 6.89 6.90 -2.03
N ILE A 81 6.91 8.14 -2.52
CA ILE A 81 5.71 9.00 -2.60
C ILE A 81 4.61 8.35 -3.44
N VAL A 82 4.96 7.54 -4.44
CA VAL A 82 4.02 6.82 -5.30
C VAL A 82 4.31 5.32 -5.16
N ASP A 83 3.34 4.60 -4.59
CA ASP A 83 3.41 3.17 -4.28
C ASP A 83 2.06 2.54 -4.64
N LEU A 84 1.79 2.38 -5.94
CA LEU A 84 0.43 2.11 -6.42
C LEU A 84 -0.03 0.72 -6.00
N VAL A 85 0.84 -0.28 -6.14
CA VAL A 85 0.58 -1.68 -5.79
C VAL A 85 1.89 -2.32 -5.31
N SER A 86 1.93 -2.78 -4.07
CA SER A 86 3.09 -3.48 -3.52
C SER A 86 2.69 -4.39 -2.35
N ILE A 87 3.59 -5.28 -1.93
CA ILE A 87 3.45 -5.97 -0.64
C ILE A 87 3.63 -4.91 0.45
N LYS A 88 2.62 -4.72 1.30
CA LYS A 88 2.67 -3.66 2.31
C LYS A 88 3.72 -3.96 3.39
N LYS A 89 4.19 -2.88 4.01
CA LYS A 89 5.22 -2.86 5.06
C LYS A 89 4.72 -2.03 6.24
N THR A 90 5.45 -2.08 7.34
CA THR A 90 5.15 -1.30 8.54
C THR A 90 5.02 0.20 8.24
N CYS A 91 4.03 0.84 8.87
CA CYS A 91 3.77 2.27 8.82
C CYS A 91 4.97 3.07 9.37
N SER A 92 5.39 4.13 8.66
CA SER A 92 6.48 5.02 9.08
C SER A 92 6.16 5.82 10.35
N MET A 93 4.87 5.95 10.68
CA MET A 93 4.41 6.63 11.89
C MET A 93 4.39 5.72 13.13
N LEU A 94 4.66 4.42 12.99
CA LEU A 94 4.81 3.53 14.14
C LEU A 94 6.19 3.74 14.79
N LYS A 95 6.20 4.13 16.05
CA LYS A 95 7.38 4.26 16.93
C LYS A 95 7.29 3.23 18.07
N GLU A 96 8.32 3.19 18.92
CA GLU A 96 8.39 2.24 20.04
C GLU A 96 7.23 2.38 21.03
N ASP A 97 6.73 3.59 21.22
CA ASP A 97 5.61 3.93 22.13
C ASP A 97 4.24 3.98 21.42
N GLY A 98 4.19 3.64 20.12
CA GLY A 98 2.96 3.59 19.33
C GLY A 98 2.95 4.57 18.16
N CYS A 99 1.77 5.00 17.74
CA CYS A 99 1.64 5.93 16.62
C CYS A 99 2.14 7.33 17.03
N TYR A 100 3.03 7.90 16.19
CA TYR A 100 3.58 9.24 16.32
C TYR A 100 2.49 10.31 16.34
N TYR A 101 1.44 10.12 15.54
CA TYR A 101 0.31 11.04 15.52
C TYR A 101 -0.55 10.91 16.79
N ASP A 102 -0.95 12.07 17.31
CA ASP A 102 -2.11 12.17 18.19
C ASP A 102 -3.41 11.87 17.42
N ILE A 103 -4.54 11.93 18.10
CA ILE A 103 -5.83 11.61 17.50
C ILE A 103 -6.27 12.64 16.44
N GLU A 104 -5.84 13.89 16.56
CA GLU A 104 -6.25 15.01 15.70
C GLU A 104 -5.49 15.00 14.37
N HIS A 105 -4.25 14.50 14.37
CA HIS A 105 -3.40 14.38 13.20
C HIS A 105 -3.41 12.96 12.59
N ARG A 106 -4.05 11.99 13.26
CA ARG A 106 -4.15 10.62 12.75
C ARG A 106 -5.08 10.60 11.53
N PRO A 107 -4.72 9.87 10.45
CA PRO A 107 -5.61 9.71 9.31
C PRO A 107 -6.99 9.22 9.76
N SER A 108 -8.07 9.78 9.22
CA SER A 108 -9.43 9.40 9.56
C SER A 108 -9.70 7.90 9.40
N GLY A 109 -9.05 7.22 8.45
CA GLY A 109 -9.13 5.75 8.35
C GLY A 109 -8.61 5.01 9.59
N GLY A 110 -7.61 5.55 10.28
CA GLY A 110 -7.12 5.03 11.55
C GLY A 110 -7.99 5.44 12.75
N VAL A 111 -8.64 6.61 12.70
CA VAL A 111 -9.61 7.06 13.71
C VAL A 111 -10.92 6.27 13.61
N ASN A 112 -11.29 5.86 12.39
CA ASN A 112 -12.48 5.06 12.10
C ASN A 112 -12.38 3.61 12.65
N LEU A 113 -11.21 3.16 13.10
CA LEU A 113 -11.03 1.82 13.66
C LEU A 113 -11.37 1.82 15.15
N ILE A 114 -12.44 1.11 15.53
CA ILE A 114 -12.81 0.87 16.93
C ILE A 114 -11.92 -0.26 17.46
N PRO A 115 -11.03 0.00 18.45
CA PRO A 115 -10.18 -1.03 19.01
C PRO A 115 -10.98 -1.98 19.92
N ALA A 116 -10.54 -3.23 19.99
CA ALA A 116 -11.07 -4.25 20.89
C ALA A 116 -9.93 -4.94 21.67
N SER A 117 -10.28 -5.63 22.76
CA SER A 117 -9.32 -6.39 23.57
C SER A 117 -8.62 -7.50 22.78
N ASN A 118 -9.30 -8.06 21.78
CA ASN A 118 -8.75 -8.98 20.81
C ASN A 118 -8.63 -8.28 19.45
N ARG A 119 -7.43 -8.34 18.84
CA ARG A 119 -7.14 -7.74 17.53
C ARG A 119 -8.10 -8.17 16.41
N LEU A 120 -8.66 -9.38 16.50
CA LEU A 120 -9.58 -9.94 15.51
C LEU A 120 -10.97 -9.29 15.57
N ASN A 121 -11.28 -8.56 16.65
CA ASN A 121 -12.57 -7.92 16.87
C ASN A 121 -12.55 -6.41 16.63
N CYS A 122 -11.39 -5.85 16.24
CA CYS A 122 -11.31 -4.47 15.78
C CYS A 122 -12.16 -4.33 14.51
N HIS A 123 -13.01 -3.31 14.46
CA HIS A 123 -13.91 -3.09 13.34
C HIS A 123 -14.04 -1.60 13.04
N SER A 124 -14.44 -1.27 11.82
CA SER A 124 -14.65 0.13 11.43
C SER A 124 -15.96 0.65 12.02
N LYS A 125 -15.95 1.88 12.54
CA LYS A 125 -17.16 2.60 12.99
C LYS A 125 -18.10 2.84 11.80
N GLU A 126 -17.52 3.23 10.67
CA GLU A 126 -18.23 3.52 9.42
C GLU A 126 -17.61 2.75 8.25
N ASN A 127 -18.32 2.66 7.12
CA ASN A 127 -17.86 1.93 5.94
C ASN A 127 -16.60 2.58 5.35
N HIS A 128 -15.45 1.95 5.59
CA HIS A 128 -14.16 2.44 5.14
C HIS A 128 -14.09 2.66 3.62
N LEU A 129 -14.67 1.76 2.83
CA LEU A 129 -14.60 1.85 1.37
C LEU A 129 -15.41 3.04 0.82
N GLU A 130 -16.52 3.40 1.47
CA GLU A 130 -17.32 4.58 1.07
C GLU A 130 -16.51 5.86 1.24
N HIS A 131 -15.77 5.98 2.34
CA HIS A 131 -14.86 7.10 2.59
C HIS A 131 -13.71 7.17 1.61
N ILE A 132 -13.07 6.03 1.30
CA ILE A 132 -12.02 5.98 0.28
C ILE A 132 -12.57 6.41 -1.09
N LYS A 133 -13.78 5.96 -1.47
CA LYS A 133 -14.40 6.33 -2.75
C LYS A 133 -14.65 7.83 -2.92
N GLN A 134 -14.64 8.62 -1.85
CA GLN A 134 -14.71 10.09 -1.95
C GLN A 134 -13.50 10.70 -2.68
N TRP A 135 -12.36 9.99 -2.74
CA TRP A 135 -11.22 10.37 -3.58
C TRP A 135 -11.52 10.37 -5.09
N GLY A 136 -12.70 9.89 -5.52
CA GLY A 136 -13.11 9.83 -6.91
C GLY A 136 -13.05 11.18 -7.62
N ARG A 137 -13.35 12.27 -6.90
CA ARG A 137 -13.29 13.65 -7.43
C ARG A 137 -11.86 14.12 -7.73
N TYR A 138 -10.86 13.44 -7.17
CA TYR A 138 -9.45 13.84 -7.20
C TYR A 138 -8.57 12.91 -8.05
N GLN A 139 -9.14 11.90 -8.72
CA GLN A 139 -8.35 10.96 -9.54
C GLN A 139 -7.46 11.70 -10.56
N LYS A 140 -8.00 12.71 -11.25
CA LYS A 140 -7.22 13.49 -12.22
C LYS A 140 -6.04 14.24 -11.59
N VAL A 141 -6.18 14.77 -10.38
CA VAL A 141 -5.08 15.49 -9.70
C VAL A 141 -4.05 14.51 -9.17
N LEU A 142 -4.48 13.38 -8.60
CA LEU A 142 -3.58 12.32 -8.13
C LEU A 142 -2.76 11.71 -9.29
N SER A 143 -3.38 11.47 -10.45
CA SER A 143 -2.66 11.00 -11.65
C SER A 143 -1.59 11.99 -12.14
N LYS A 144 -1.81 13.31 -11.99
CA LYS A 144 -0.77 14.31 -12.30
C LYS A 144 0.42 14.19 -11.36
N PHE A 145 0.20 13.84 -10.09
CA PHE A 145 1.28 13.63 -9.14
C PHE A 145 2.07 12.36 -9.43
N VAL A 146 1.42 11.28 -9.88
CA VAL A 146 2.13 10.09 -10.39
C VAL A 146 3.13 10.50 -11.46
N ARG A 147 2.69 11.29 -12.45
CA ARG A 147 3.59 11.82 -13.49
C ARG A 147 4.68 12.74 -12.94
N LYS A 148 4.34 13.63 -12.00
CA LYS A 148 5.30 14.57 -11.41
C LYS A 148 6.43 13.86 -10.66
N TYR A 149 6.12 12.82 -9.90
CA TYR A 149 7.10 12.15 -9.04
C TYR A 149 7.81 10.97 -9.71
N CYS A 150 7.18 10.30 -10.67
CA CYS A 150 7.78 9.14 -11.34
C CYS A 150 8.30 9.45 -12.75
N GLY A 151 7.92 10.58 -13.35
CA GLY A 151 8.21 10.87 -14.76
C GLY A 151 7.45 9.98 -15.76
N MET A 152 6.52 9.15 -15.28
CA MET A 152 5.78 8.14 -16.05
C MET A 152 4.28 8.44 -16.09
N SER A 153 3.56 7.82 -17.03
CA SER A 153 2.09 7.82 -16.95
C SER A 153 1.62 6.97 -15.75
N LEU A 154 0.37 7.16 -15.33
CA LEU A 154 -0.26 6.30 -14.31
C LEU A 154 -0.21 4.82 -14.74
N GLU A 155 -0.49 4.55 -16.01
CA GLU A 155 -0.53 3.19 -16.56
C GLU A 155 0.87 2.56 -16.54
N ASP A 156 1.91 3.28 -16.97
CA ASP A 156 3.27 2.74 -16.99
C ASP A 156 3.80 2.48 -15.58
N LYS A 157 3.56 3.40 -14.64
CA LYS A 157 3.94 3.21 -13.25
C LYS A 157 3.20 2.02 -12.63
N LEU A 158 1.92 1.85 -12.95
CA LEU A 158 1.15 0.73 -12.44
C LEU A 158 1.66 -0.61 -12.99
N LYS A 159 2.01 -0.69 -14.27
CA LYS A 159 2.63 -1.89 -14.86
C LYS A 159 3.97 -2.21 -14.19
N GLU A 160 4.79 -1.20 -13.93
CA GLU A 160 6.05 -1.36 -13.19
C GLU A 160 5.81 -1.92 -11.77
N ASP A 161 4.85 -1.36 -11.05
CA ASP A 161 4.50 -1.80 -9.69
C ASP A 161 3.94 -3.23 -9.67
N ILE A 162 3.10 -3.60 -10.64
CA ILE A 162 2.57 -4.96 -10.81
C ILE A 162 3.69 -5.97 -11.12
N GLU A 163 4.61 -5.63 -12.04
CA GLU A 163 5.78 -6.47 -12.32
C GLU A 163 6.64 -6.66 -11.05
N ASN A 164 6.88 -5.57 -10.31
CA ASN A 164 7.64 -5.62 -9.06
C ASN A 164 6.95 -6.47 -8.00
N LEU A 165 5.63 -6.35 -7.83
CA LEU A 165 4.85 -7.20 -6.93
C LEU A 165 5.03 -8.69 -7.28
N PHE A 166 4.86 -9.06 -8.54
CA PHE A 166 5.05 -10.45 -8.97
C PHE A 166 6.48 -10.94 -8.70
N TYR A 167 7.49 -10.11 -8.97
CA TYR A 167 8.87 -10.43 -8.70
C TYR A 167 9.14 -10.61 -7.19
N GLU A 168 8.57 -9.76 -6.34
CA GLU A 168 8.66 -9.88 -4.88
C GLU A 168 8.02 -11.18 -4.38
N CYS A 169 6.83 -11.54 -4.90
CA CYS A 169 6.18 -12.82 -4.61
C CYS A 169 7.07 -14.02 -5.01
N LEU A 170 7.60 -14.03 -6.23
CA LEU A 170 8.50 -15.10 -6.71
C LEU A 170 9.80 -15.19 -5.88
N SER A 171 10.25 -14.06 -5.34
CA SER A 171 11.46 -13.97 -4.52
C SER A 171 11.27 -14.37 -3.07
N GLY A 172 10.05 -14.75 -2.65
CA GLY A 172 9.73 -15.15 -1.28
C GLY A 172 9.57 -13.98 -0.31
N VAL A 173 9.45 -12.74 -0.79
CA VAL A 173 9.23 -11.57 0.07
C VAL A 173 7.89 -11.68 0.80
N LEU A 174 6.88 -12.25 0.14
CA LEU A 174 5.55 -12.44 0.71
C LEU A 174 5.57 -13.30 1.99
N ASP A 175 6.48 -14.27 2.09
CA ASP A 175 6.58 -15.14 3.26
C ASP A 175 7.15 -14.42 4.50
N THR A 176 7.64 -13.19 4.33
CA THR A 176 8.26 -12.40 5.40
C THR A 176 7.33 -11.37 6.04
N VAL A 177 6.13 -11.17 5.49
CA VAL A 177 5.16 -10.18 5.98
C VAL A 177 4.03 -10.83 6.80
N PRO A 178 3.25 -10.05 7.59
CA PRO A 178 2.15 -10.58 8.38
C PRO A 178 1.14 -11.39 7.57
N ILE A 179 0.51 -12.39 8.21
CA ILE A 179 -0.36 -13.36 7.53
C ILE A 179 -1.53 -12.70 6.77
N GLU A 180 -2.09 -11.61 7.29
CA GLU A 180 -3.19 -10.89 6.63
C GLU A 180 -2.73 -10.18 5.36
N GLU A 181 -1.47 -9.73 5.30
CA GLU A 181 -0.93 -9.20 4.05
C GLU A 181 -0.70 -10.34 3.06
N GLN A 182 -0.25 -11.50 3.53
CA GLN A 182 -0.15 -12.69 2.68
C GLN A 182 -1.50 -13.07 2.09
N GLU A 183 -2.56 -13.06 2.89
CA GLU A 183 -3.91 -13.37 2.43
C GLU A 183 -4.44 -12.33 1.42
N ASP A 184 -4.25 -11.03 1.68
CA ASP A 184 -4.65 -9.96 0.77
C ASP A 184 -3.97 -10.11 -0.60
N ILE A 185 -2.64 -10.29 -0.61
CA ILE A 185 -1.89 -10.49 -1.85
C ILE A 185 -2.28 -11.79 -2.53
N LYS A 186 -2.40 -12.92 -1.81
CA LYS A 186 -2.81 -14.22 -2.39
C LYS A 186 -4.19 -14.16 -3.06
N ARG A 187 -5.12 -13.35 -2.54
CA ARG A 187 -6.43 -13.12 -3.16
C ARG A 187 -6.34 -12.28 -4.43
N MET A 188 -5.42 -11.31 -4.47
CA MET A 188 -5.23 -10.40 -5.60
C MET A 188 -4.44 -11.04 -6.76
N ILE A 189 -3.50 -11.95 -6.48
CA ILE A 189 -2.60 -12.51 -7.50
C ILE A 189 -3.33 -13.21 -8.65
N PRO A 190 -4.30 -14.12 -8.44
CA PRO A 190 -4.98 -14.82 -9.54
C PRO A 190 -5.67 -13.88 -10.56
N PRO A 191 -6.56 -12.94 -10.15
CA PRO A 191 -7.15 -12.02 -11.11
C PRO A 191 -6.12 -11.07 -11.73
N LEU A 192 -5.05 -10.72 -11.01
CA LEU A 192 -3.98 -9.88 -11.54
C LEU A 192 -3.16 -10.59 -12.62
N ILE A 193 -2.84 -11.88 -12.47
CA ILE A 193 -2.17 -12.65 -13.54
C ILE A 193 -3.03 -12.71 -14.81
N GLN A 194 -4.35 -12.87 -14.65
CA GLN A 194 -5.28 -12.92 -15.78
C GLN A 194 -5.33 -11.58 -16.55
N THR A 195 -5.16 -10.47 -15.84
CA THR A 195 -5.35 -9.12 -16.38
C THR A 195 -4.05 -8.40 -16.74
N ALA A 196 -2.93 -8.81 -16.17
CA ALA A 196 -1.57 -8.30 -16.40
C ALA A 196 -0.57 -9.44 -16.71
N PRO A 197 -0.82 -10.28 -17.73
CA PRO A 197 0.04 -11.43 -18.03
C PRO A 197 1.44 -11.04 -18.51
N ILE A 198 1.58 -9.90 -19.18
CA ILE A 198 2.86 -9.40 -19.69
C ILE A 198 3.80 -9.05 -18.52
N GLU A 199 3.27 -8.35 -17.52
CA GLU A 199 3.98 -7.97 -16.30
C GLU A 199 4.40 -9.20 -15.50
N TYR A 200 3.53 -10.23 -15.44
CA TYR A 200 3.87 -11.52 -14.82
C TYR A 200 5.02 -12.24 -15.53
N GLU A 201 4.99 -12.30 -16.87
CA GLU A 201 6.07 -12.91 -17.67
C GLU A 201 7.40 -12.19 -17.49
N LYS A 202 7.39 -10.85 -17.50
CA LYS A 202 8.60 -10.04 -17.23
C LYS A 202 9.18 -10.35 -15.85
N ALA A 203 8.34 -10.40 -14.82
CA ALA A 203 8.76 -10.75 -13.47
C ALA A 203 9.38 -12.16 -13.40
N CYS A 204 8.77 -13.15 -14.09
CA CYS A 204 9.31 -14.50 -14.19
C CYS A 204 10.70 -14.54 -14.84
N ASN A 205 10.89 -13.81 -15.93
CA ASN A 205 12.17 -13.74 -16.63
C ASN A 205 13.25 -13.08 -15.76
N ARG A 206 12.94 -11.92 -15.18
CA ARG A 206 13.81 -11.20 -14.24
C ARG A 206 14.22 -12.08 -13.04
N TYR A 207 13.31 -12.88 -12.52
CA TYR A 207 13.58 -13.83 -11.44
C TYR A 207 14.55 -14.95 -11.86
N LYS A 208 14.33 -15.55 -13.04
CA LYS A 208 15.22 -16.59 -13.60
C LYS A 208 16.64 -16.05 -13.82
N GLU A 209 16.78 -14.88 -14.42
CA GLU A 209 18.07 -14.24 -14.68
C GLU A 209 18.87 -14.00 -13.41
N LYS A 210 18.23 -13.47 -12.36
CA LYS A 210 18.89 -13.28 -11.05
C LYS A 210 19.26 -14.58 -10.36
N LYS A 211 18.47 -15.65 -10.53
CA LYS A 211 18.85 -16.98 -10.02
C LYS A 211 20.07 -17.54 -10.76
N ILE A 212 20.15 -17.33 -12.07
CA ILE A 212 21.30 -17.74 -12.88
C ILE A 212 22.56 -16.96 -12.47
N SER A 213 22.47 -15.63 -12.32
CA SER A 213 23.63 -14.81 -11.93
C SER A 213 24.16 -15.15 -10.52
N LYS A 214 23.27 -15.44 -9.55
CA LYS A 214 23.68 -15.94 -8.23
C LYS A 214 24.41 -17.28 -8.29
N LYS A 215 24.05 -18.18 -9.23
CA LYS A 215 24.75 -19.46 -9.43
C LYS A 215 26.11 -19.29 -10.13
N LEU A 216 26.29 -18.25 -10.94
CA LEU A 216 27.54 -17.98 -11.67
C LEU A 216 28.58 -17.22 -10.82
N ASN A 217 28.19 -16.60 -9.70
CA ASN A 217 29.11 -16.05 -8.72
C ASN A 217 29.79 -17.20 -7.93
N TYR A 218 30.84 -17.78 -8.50
CA TYR A 218 31.71 -18.75 -7.85
C TYR A 218 32.33 -18.18 -6.55
N PRO A 219 32.61 -19.02 -5.53
CA PRO A 219 33.26 -18.57 -4.32
C PRO A 219 34.61 -17.93 -4.67
N SER A 220 34.80 -16.69 -4.22
CA SER A 220 36.10 -16.03 -4.24
C SER A 220 37.12 -16.98 -3.61
N ASN A 221 38.10 -17.41 -4.40
CA ASN A 221 39.27 -18.13 -3.91
C ASN A 221 39.88 -17.31 -2.77
N LYS A 222 39.56 -17.67 -1.51
CA LYS A 222 40.38 -17.27 -0.37
C LYS A 222 41.68 -18.06 -0.47
N ARG A 223 42.61 -17.52 -1.24
CA ARG A 223 44.04 -17.80 -1.05
C ARG A 223 44.57 -16.78 -0.06
N LYS A 224 44.82 -17.23 1.17
CA LYS A 224 46.06 -17.00 1.94
C LYS A 224 46.01 -17.90 3.16
#